data_AF-A0A7M5X299-F1
#
_entry.id   AF-A0A7M5X299-F1
#
_cell.length_a   1.000
_cell.length_b   1.000
_cell.length_c   1.000
_cell.angle_alpha   90.00
_cell.angle_beta   90.00
_cell.angle_gamma   90.00
#
_symmetry.space_group_name_H-M   'P 1'
#
loop_
_entity.id
_entity.type
_entity.pdbx_description
1 polymer ?
#
loop_
_entity_poly.entity_id
_entity_poly.type
_entity_poly.pdbx_seq_one_letter_code
_entity_poly.pdbx_strand_id
1 'polypeptide(L)'
;ELHANNLLLFIPILSTEWSVQLQFKLLSEHAGGRWCNIMHVTKGQNRDVYGDRVPAIFFDKFNMIISIQSAVNGIISYNVFHTIQYNTEYNMEIHQRYKSGGVYKYSILFDGEEIHSTNNTQARQFYGMEVYISDPWYNACIGLVKNVKITNFL
;
A
#
# COMPACT_ATOMS: atom_id res chain seq x y z
N GLU A 1 -12.62 6.11 -10.53
CA GLU A 1 -12.77 4.64 -10.59
C GLU A 1 -11.39 4.01 -10.70
N LEU A 2 -11.25 2.73 -10.34
CA LEU A 2 -10.00 2.00 -10.51
C LEU A 2 -9.83 1.56 -11.97
N HIS A 3 -8.70 1.91 -12.57
CA HIS A 3 -8.29 1.49 -13.91
C HIS A 3 -6.83 1.04 -13.85
N ALA A 4 -6.47 -0.03 -14.57
CA ALA A 4 -5.11 -0.55 -14.54
C ALA A 4 -4.12 0.47 -15.12
N ASN A 5 -2.87 0.43 -14.66
CA ASN A 5 -1.80 1.33 -15.09
C ASN A 5 -2.16 2.82 -14.96
N ASN A 6 -2.71 3.22 -13.80
CA ASN A 6 -3.08 4.61 -13.55
C ASN A 6 -2.07 5.27 -12.62
N LEU A 7 -1.05 5.91 -13.21
CA LEU A 7 -0.03 6.67 -12.49
C LEU A 7 -0.63 7.97 -11.95
N LEU A 8 -0.65 8.12 -10.64
CA LEU A 8 -1.17 9.31 -9.96
C LEU A 8 -0.11 10.40 -9.84
N LEU A 9 1.09 10.06 -9.35
CA LEU A 9 2.18 11.01 -9.15
C LEU A 9 3.54 10.33 -9.06
N PHE A 10 4.58 11.15 -9.19
CA PHE A 10 5.97 10.78 -9.00
C PHE A 10 6.55 11.51 -7.76
N ILE A 11 7.29 10.79 -6.93
CA ILE A 11 7.95 11.30 -5.72
C ILE A 11 9.47 11.11 -5.90
N PRO A 12 10.24 12.20 -6.11
CA PRO A 12 11.69 12.10 -6.28
C PRO A 12 12.38 11.41 -5.10
N ILE A 13 11.94 11.70 -3.87
CA ILE A 13 12.45 11.10 -2.63
C ILE A 13 11.27 10.85 -1.68
N LEU A 14 11.03 9.59 -1.33
CA LEU A 14 10.20 9.21 -0.18
C LEU A 14 11.12 9.15 1.05
N SER A 15 10.88 10.00 2.05
CA SER A 15 11.76 10.09 3.22
C SER A 15 11.67 8.82 4.09
N THR A 16 12.56 8.66 5.06
CA THR A 16 12.53 7.47 5.94
C THR A 16 11.26 7.43 6.78
N GLU A 17 10.71 8.59 7.12
CA GLU A 17 9.40 8.72 7.76
C GLU A 17 8.35 9.16 6.76
N TRP A 18 7.33 8.35 6.58
CA TRP A 18 6.29 8.62 5.60
C TRP A 18 4.93 8.10 6.06
N SER A 19 3.87 8.58 5.41
CA SER A 19 2.56 7.98 5.51
C SER A 19 1.87 7.94 4.14
N VAL A 20 1.05 6.90 3.97
CA VAL A 20 0.10 6.76 2.86
C VAL A 20 -1.29 6.65 3.46
N GLN A 21 -2.23 7.44 2.96
CA GLN A 21 -3.62 7.46 3.38
C GLN A 21 -4.50 7.37 2.13
N LEU A 22 -5.57 6.60 2.21
CA LEU A 22 -6.56 6.49 1.14
C LEU A 22 -7.91 6.05 1.69
N GLN A 23 -8.96 6.42 0.97
CA GLN A 23 -10.28 5.83 1.11
C GLN A 23 -10.57 4.95 -0.08
N PHE A 24 -11.17 3.79 0.16
CA PHE A 24 -11.55 2.89 -0.92
C PHE A 24 -12.86 2.15 -0.64
N LYS A 25 -13.53 1.77 -1.73
CA LYS A 25 -14.74 0.95 -1.72
C LYS A 25 -14.69 -0.02 -2.89
N LEU A 26 -14.66 -1.31 -2.61
CA LEU A 26 -14.77 -2.35 -3.64
C LEU A 26 -16.26 -2.66 -3.88
N LEU A 27 -16.68 -2.73 -5.13
CA LEU A 27 -18.10 -2.81 -5.48
C LEU A 27 -18.54 -4.24 -5.80
N SER A 28 -17.70 -4.98 -6.51
CA SER A 28 -18.01 -6.33 -6.96
C SER A 28 -16.74 -7.08 -7.36
N GLU A 29 -16.89 -8.36 -7.64
CA GLU A 29 -15.82 -9.17 -8.20
C GLU A 29 -15.47 -8.71 -9.63
N HIS A 30 -14.17 -8.55 -9.91
CA HIS A 30 -13.67 -8.37 -11.27
C HIS A 30 -13.47 -9.71 -11.97
N ALA A 31 -13.81 -9.81 -13.26
CA ALA A 31 -13.49 -10.97 -14.09
C ALA A 31 -11.96 -11.17 -14.21
N GLY A 32 -11.45 -12.41 -14.08
CA GLY A 32 -10.02 -12.72 -14.20
C GLY A 32 -9.42 -13.40 -12.97
N GLY A 33 -8.10 -13.31 -12.76
CA GLY A 33 -7.35 -14.03 -11.71
C GLY A 33 -7.69 -13.63 -10.27
N ARG A 34 -7.21 -14.40 -9.28
CA ARG A 34 -7.52 -14.26 -7.84
C ARG A 34 -7.25 -12.88 -7.24
N TRP A 35 -6.21 -12.20 -7.72
CA TRP A 35 -5.72 -10.93 -7.16
C TRP A 35 -6.00 -9.76 -8.10
N CYS A 36 -6.41 -8.64 -7.54
CA CYS A 36 -6.44 -7.34 -8.21
C CYS A 36 -5.70 -6.29 -7.36
N ASN A 37 -5.19 -5.23 -8.00
CA ASN A 37 -4.47 -4.15 -7.30
C ASN A 37 -5.39 -2.94 -7.04
N ILE A 38 -5.19 -2.29 -5.90
CA ILE A 38 -5.87 -1.07 -5.48
C ILE A 38 -4.92 0.13 -5.56
N MET A 39 -3.70 -0.03 -5.05
CA MET A 39 -2.66 0.99 -5.07
C MET A 39 -1.29 0.34 -5.01
N HIS A 40 -0.28 0.99 -5.60
CA HIS A 40 1.11 0.56 -5.53
C HIS A 40 2.05 1.76 -5.54
N VAL A 41 2.82 1.92 -4.47
CA VAL A 41 3.96 2.85 -4.40
C VAL A 41 5.24 2.05 -4.64
N THR A 42 5.95 2.35 -5.72
CA THR A 42 7.03 1.50 -6.26
C THR A 42 8.19 2.33 -6.82
N LYS A 43 9.38 1.72 -6.96
CA LYS A 43 10.50 2.27 -7.75
C LYS A 43 10.40 1.97 -9.26
N GLY A 44 9.23 1.49 -9.72
CA GLY A 44 8.96 1.15 -11.12
C GLY A 44 9.02 -0.36 -11.43
N GLN A 45 9.08 -1.22 -10.42
CA GLN A 45 9.03 -2.69 -10.57
C GLN A 45 7.99 -3.32 -9.65
N ASN A 46 7.63 -4.58 -9.92
CA ASN A 46 6.52 -5.24 -9.20
C ASN A 46 6.92 -5.70 -7.78
N ARG A 47 8.00 -6.50 -7.65
CA ARG A 47 8.38 -7.16 -6.38
C ARG A 47 9.82 -7.71 -6.40
N ASP A 48 10.71 -7.17 -7.22
CA ASP A 48 11.99 -7.82 -7.46
C ASP A 48 13.01 -7.49 -6.36
N VAL A 49 12.95 -6.27 -5.82
CA VAL A 49 13.90 -5.77 -4.83
C VAL A 49 13.24 -5.00 -3.69
N TYR A 50 14.01 -4.79 -2.62
CA TYR A 50 13.56 -4.00 -1.47
C TYR A 50 13.24 -2.56 -1.92
N GLY A 51 12.01 -2.12 -1.67
CA GLY A 51 11.50 -0.83 -2.10
C GLY A 51 10.59 -0.86 -3.32
N ASP A 52 10.39 -2.01 -3.96
CA ASP A 52 9.41 -2.10 -5.06
C ASP A 52 7.97 -2.02 -4.55
N ARG A 53 7.72 -2.34 -3.28
CA ARG A 53 6.41 -2.20 -2.63
C ARG A 53 6.53 -1.35 -1.36
N VAL A 54 6.09 -0.09 -1.37
CA VAL A 54 6.20 0.86 -0.23
C VAL A 54 4.97 1.77 -0.05
N PRO A 55 3.76 1.25 0.18
CA PRO A 55 3.31 -0.13 0.11
C PRO A 55 2.63 -0.45 -1.23
N ALA A 56 2.32 -1.73 -1.44
CA ALA A 56 1.38 -2.21 -2.45
C ALA A 56 0.15 -2.84 -1.77
N ILE A 57 -1.04 -2.53 -2.27
CA ILE A 57 -2.32 -2.95 -1.69
C ILE A 57 -3.08 -3.76 -2.75
N PHE A 58 -3.31 -5.03 -2.43
CA PHE A 58 -4.02 -5.98 -3.29
C PHE A 58 -5.29 -6.49 -2.61
N PHE A 59 -6.21 -7.02 -3.39
CA PHE A 59 -7.39 -7.69 -2.91
C PHE A 59 -7.45 -9.13 -3.42
N ASP A 60 -7.58 -10.07 -2.49
CA ASP A 60 -7.90 -11.48 -2.71
C ASP A 60 -9.41 -11.64 -2.74
N LYS A 61 -9.97 -11.66 -3.95
CA LYS A 61 -11.43 -11.72 -4.13
C LYS A 61 -12.04 -13.06 -3.71
N PHE A 62 -11.23 -14.13 -3.62
CA PHE A 62 -11.73 -15.46 -3.26
C PHE A 62 -11.92 -15.59 -1.74
N ASN A 63 -11.13 -14.86 -0.96
CA ASN A 63 -11.18 -14.92 0.50
C ASN A 63 -11.70 -13.63 1.15
N MET A 64 -12.04 -12.62 0.34
CA MET A 64 -12.46 -11.30 0.82
C MET A 64 -11.40 -10.64 1.72
N ILE A 65 -10.13 -10.73 1.30
CA ILE A 65 -8.98 -10.25 2.09
C ILE A 65 -8.21 -9.18 1.32
N ILE A 66 -7.91 -8.06 1.97
CA ILE A 66 -6.88 -7.13 1.53
C ILE A 66 -5.51 -7.63 1.97
N SER A 67 -4.55 -7.60 1.05
CA SER A 67 -3.14 -7.85 1.31
C SER A 67 -2.36 -6.55 1.17
N ILE A 68 -1.84 -6.05 2.28
CA ILE A 68 -0.93 -4.91 2.34
C ILE A 68 0.49 -5.45 2.35
N GLN A 69 1.29 -5.06 1.36
CA GLN A 69 2.63 -5.59 1.16
C GLN A 69 3.63 -4.44 1.14
N SER A 70 4.66 -4.51 1.98
CA SER A 70 5.63 -3.40 2.10
C SER A 70 7.05 -3.90 2.35
N ALA A 71 8.04 -3.08 2.00
CA ALA A 71 9.43 -3.30 2.29
C ALA A 71 9.73 -3.02 3.78
N VAL A 72 9.81 -4.06 4.62
CA VAL A 72 10.00 -3.94 6.08
C VAL A 72 11.09 -4.89 6.56
N ASN A 73 12.03 -4.43 7.40
CA ASN A 73 13.13 -5.26 7.96
C ASN A 73 13.93 -6.06 6.93
N GLY A 74 14.22 -5.47 5.76
CA GLY A 74 14.95 -6.15 4.68
C GLY A 74 14.12 -7.18 3.90
N ILE A 75 12.88 -7.45 4.32
CA ILE A 75 11.93 -8.29 3.56
C ILE A 75 11.33 -7.43 2.46
N ILE A 76 11.52 -7.84 1.20
CA ILE A 76 11.08 -7.07 0.02
C ILE A 76 9.56 -6.89 -0.07
N SER A 77 8.79 -7.78 0.56
CA SER A 77 7.32 -7.81 0.52
C SER A 77 6.78 -8.46 1.80
N TYR A 78 6.86 -7.74 2.92
CA TYR A 78 6.25 -8.09 4.20
C TYR A 78 4.74 -7.93 4.09
N ASN A 79 3.98 -8.98 4.41
CA ASN A 79 2.55 -9.06 4.12
C ASN A 79 1.72 -8.97 5.40
N VAL A 80 0.70 -8.11 5.37
CA VAL A 80 -0.35 -8.04 6.38
C VAL A 80 -1.68 -8.23 5.67
N PHE A 81 -2.56 -9.02 6.29
CA PHE A 81 -3.86 -9.38 5.72
C PHE A 81 -4.98 -8.84 6.60
N HIS A 82 -6.06 -8.36 5.98
CA HIS A 82 -7.26 -7.91 6.68
C HIS A 82 -8.52 -8.24 5.88
N THR A 83 -9.57 -8.72 6.54
CA THR A 83 -10.84 -9.07 5.88
C THR A 83 -11.67 -7.83 5.62
N ILE A 84 -12.35 -7.79 4.47
CA ILE A 84 -13.25 -6.69 4.10
C ILE A 84 -14.54 -7.23 3.48
N GLN A 85 -15.48 -6.33 3.18
CA GLN A 85 -16.71 -6.62 2.48
C GLN A 85 -16.86 -5.72 1.25
N TYR A 86 -17.56 -6.22 0.24
CA TYR A 86 -17.98 -5.37 -0.87
C TYR A 86 -19.00 -4.33 -0.39
N ASN A 87 -19.07 -3.23 -1.12
CA ASN A 87 -19.99 -2.12 -0.91
C ASN A 87 -19.82 -1.38 0.42
N THR A 88 -18.72 -1.61 1.12
CA THR A 88 -18.31 -0.86 2.32
C THR A 88 -17.17 0.09 1.98
N GLU A 89 -17.26 1.32 2.48
CA GLU A 89 -16.18 2.31 2.37
C GLU A 89 -15.24 2.16 3.56
N TYR A 90 -13.94 2.12 3.28
CA TYR A 90 -12.89 1.94 4.27
C TYR A 90 -11.86 3.06 4.18
N ASN A 91 -11.34 3.47 5.34
CA ASN A 91 -10.19 4.34 5.48
C ASN A 91 -8.97 3.50 5.81
N MET A 92 -7.92 3.58 5.00
CA MET A 92 -6.64 2.94 5.29
C MET A 92 -5.56 3.99 5.50
N GLU A 93 -4.75 3.78 6.53
CA GLU A 93 -3.54 4.53 6.74
C GLU A 93 -2.36 3.60 7.00
N ILE A 94 -1.23 3.89 6.38
CA ILE A 94 0.01 3.14 6.55
C ILE A 94 1.10 4.14 6.89
N HIS A 95 1.82 3.88 7.97
CA HIS A 95 2.80 4.81 8.52
C HIS A 95 4.14 4.13 8.72
N GLN A 96 5.22 4.86 8.46
CA GLN A 96 6.55 4.58 8.97
C GLN A 96 7.05 5.79 9.76
N ARG A 97 7.27 5.63 11.07
CA ARG A 97 7.60 6.74 12.00
C ARG A 97 8.80 6.42 12.86
N TYR A 98 9.64 7.40 13.14
CA TYR A 98 10.77 7.18 14.05
C TYR A 98 10.26 6.88 15.46
N LYS A 99 10.91 5.92 16.15
CA LYS A 99 10.68 5.64 17.57
C LYS A 99 11.86 6.13 18.39
N SER A 100 12.97 5.40 18.34
CA SER A 100 14.19 5.68 19.10
C SER A 100 15.33 4.77 18.61
N GLY A 101 16.57 5.19 18.81
CA GLY A 101 17.75 4.34 18.56
C GLY A 101 17.89 3.85 17.11
N GLY A 102 17.45 4.65 16.13
CA GLY A 102 17.44 4.23 14.71
C GLY A 102 16.31 3.26 14.34
N VAL A 103 15.41 2.94 15.27
CA VAL A 103 14.26 2.06 15.03
C VAL A 103 13.05 2.89 14.62
N TYR A 104 12.36 2.44 13.57
CA TYR A 104 11.10 3.01 13.11
C TYR A 104 9.93 2.09 13.46
N LYS A 105 8.72 2.61 13.63
CA LYS A 105 7.47 1.86 13.71
C LYS A 105 6.88 1.80 12.29
N TYR A 106 6.63 0.61 11.77
CA TYR A 106 5.71 0.41 10.66
C TYR A 106 4.34 0.05 11.24
N SER A 107 3.28 0.77 10.85
CA SER A 107 1.92 0.50 11.33
C SER A 107 0.88 0.65 10.23
N ILE A 108 -0.19 -0.13 10.34
CA ILE A 108 -1.33 -0.12 9.44
C ILE A 108 -2.58 0.10 10.29
N LEU A 109 -3.35 1.12 9.91
CA LEU A 109 -4.63 1.44 10.51
C LEU A 109 -5.74 1.25 9.48
N PHE A 110 -6.87 0.75 9.96
CA PHE A 110 -8.08 0.54 9.18
C PHE A 110 -9.25 1.14 9.96
N ASP A 111 -9.94 2.12 9.39
CA ASP A 111 -10.97 2.93 10.06
C ASP A 111 -10.55 3.50 11.43
N GLY A 112 -9.28 3.90 11.52
CA GLY A 112 -8.68 4.47 12.74
C GLY A 112 -8.20 3.44 13.77
N GLU A 113 -8.47 2.15 13.56
CA GLU A 113 -7.96 1.07 14.42
C GLU A 113 -6.61 0.55 13.92
N GLU A 114 -5.60 0.47 14.78
CA GLU A 114 -4.30 -0.16 14.45
C GLU A 114 -4.46 -1.68 14.38
N ILE A 115 -4.62 -2.20 13.17
CA ILE A 115 -4.73 -3.65 12.93
C ILE A 115 -3.38 -4.36 12.94
N HIS A 116 -2.29 -3.62 12.78
CA HIS A 116 -0.94 -4.17 12.77
C HIS A 116 0.12 -3.11 13.07
N SER A 117 1.15 -3.50 13.82
CA SER A 117 2.42 -2.78 13.82
C SER A 117 3.63 -3.66 14.14
N THR A 118 4.79 -3.19 13.69
CA THR A 118 6.09 -3.82 13.97
C THR A 118 7.21 -2.79 13.97
N ASN A 119 8.35 -3.13 14.59
CA ASN A 119 9.55 -2.31 14.50
C ASN A 119 10.24 -2.58 13.16
N ASN A 120 10.66 -1.53 12.44
CA ASN A 120 11.50 -1.59 11.25
C ASN A 120 12.90 -1.02 11.57
N THR A 121 13.92 -1.87 11.59
CA THR A 121 15.32 -1.49 11.83
C THR A 121 16.11 -1.26 10.54
N GLN A 122 15.50 -1.49 9.38
CA GLN A 122 16.09 -1.28 8.05
C GLN A 122 15.30 -0.26 7.21
N ALA A 123 14.57 0.63 7.89
CA ALA A 123 13.90 1.76 7.27
C ALA A 123 14.95 2.65 6.57
N ARG A 124 14.64 3.07 5.34
CA ARG A 124 15.51 3.92 4.52
C ARG A 124 14.67 4.78 3.57
N GLN A 125 15.29 5.83 3.03
CA GLN A 125 14.71 6.62 1.96
C GLN A 125 14.64 5.80 0.67
N PHE A 126 13.64 6.11 -0.16
CA PHE A 126 13.53 5.57 -1.50
C PHE A 126 13.51 6.72 -2.52
N TYR A 127 14.02 6.43 -3.71
CA TYR A 127 14.23 7.43 -4.76
C TYR A 127 13.45 7.06 -6.00
N GLY A 128 12.91 8.09 -6.67
CA GLY A 128 12.17 7.93 -7.92
C GLY A 128 10.94 7.05 -7.78
N MET A 129 10.13 7.32 -6.76
CA MET A 129 8.94 6.51 -6.48
C MET A 129 7.77 6.93 -7.38
N GLU A 130 7.06 5.95 -7.89
CA GLU A 130 5.83 6.08 -8.66
C GLU A 130 4.65 5.61 -7.79
N VAL A 131 3.55 6.37 -7.81
CA VAL A 131 2.33 6.03 -7.09
C VAL A 131 1.24 5.70 -8.10
N TYR A 132 0.82 4.43 -8.12
CA TYR A 132 -0.27 3.96 -8.96
C TYR A 132 -1.55 3.77 -8.17
N ILE A 133 -2.69 4.09 -8.80
CA ILE A 133 -4.04 3.73 -8.35
C ILE A 133 -4.53 2.58 -9.22
N SER A 134 -4.15 1.37 -8.82
CA SER A 134 -3.99 0.18 -9.65
C SER A 134 -2.76 0.19 -10.54
N ASP A 135 -1.87 -0.75 -10.28
CA ASP A 135 -0.58 -0.91 -10.95
C ASP A 135 -0.70 -1.48 -12.39
N PRO A 136 0.41 -1.53 -13.15
CA PRO A 136 0.45 -2.10 -14.50
C PRO A 136 0.56 -3.63 -14.54
N TRP A 137 0.84 -4.29 -13.41
CA TRP A 137 1.17 -5.73 -13.37
C TRP A 137 -0.03 -6.62 -13.02
N TYR A 138 -1.05 -6.05 -12.37
CA TYR A 138 -2.27 -6.73 -11.99
C TYR A 138 -3.50 -6.01 -12.53
N ASN A 139 -4.58 -6.77 -12.71
CA ASN A 139 -5.87 -6.17 -13.06
C ASN A 139 -6.32 -5.20 -11.96
N ALA A 140 -6.98 -4.13 -12.36
CA ALA A 140 -7.67 -3.23 -11.44
C ALA A 140 -8.84 -3.95 -10.76
N CYS A 141 -9.02 -3.69 -9.46
CA CYS A 141 -10.24 -4.09 -8.78
C CYS A 141 -11.43 -3.27 -9.30
N ILE A 142 -12.66 -3.82 -9.25
CA ILE A 142 -13.86 -3.00 -9.51
C ILE A 142 -14.20 -2.23 -8.25
N GLY A 143 -13.88 -0.94 -8.25
CA GLY A 143 -14.08 -0.10 -7.08
C GLY A 143 -13.68 1.35 -7.29
N LEU A 144 -13.70 2.06 -6.17
CA LEU A 144 -13.38 3.48 -6.07
C LEU A 144 -12.23 3.65 -5.08
N VAL A 145 -11.28 4.52 -5.43
CA VAL A 145 -10.26 5.04 -4.53
C VAL A 145 -10.36 6.56 -4.57
N LYS A 146 -10.31 7.20 -3.41
CA LYS A 146 -10.38 8.65 -3.25
C LYS A 146 -9.53 9.10 -2.06
N ASN A 147 -9.32 10.42 -1.95
CA ASN A 147 -8.61 11.06 -0.84
C ASN A 147 -7.23 10.46 -0.58
N VAL A 148 -6.52 10.16 -1.66
CA VAL A 148 -5.16 9.62 -1.61
C VAL A 148 -4.21 10.72 -1.16
N LYS A 149 -3.44 10.45 -0.11
CA LYS A 149 -2.42 11.37 0.40
C LYS A 149 -1.16 10.61 0.75
N ILE A 150 -0.03 11.10 0.24
CA ILE A 150 1.30 10.65 0.60
C ILE A 150 2.01 11.80 1.29
N THR A 151 2.56 11.55 2.47
CA THR A 151 3.23 12.58 3.27
C THR A 151 4.63 12.12 3.61
N ASN A 152 5.62 12.94 3.26
CA ASN A 152 6.97 12.85 3.81
C ASN A 152 7.01 13.62 5.14
N PHE A 153 7.70 13.06 6.11
CA PHE A 153 8.07 13.78 7.33
C PHE A 153 9.57 14.10 7.27
N LEU A 154 9.91 15.29 7.78
CA LEU A 154 11.27 15.83 7.84
C LEU A 154 12.03 15.24 9.02
#